data_AF-A0A3D4X214-F1
#
_entry.id   AF-A0A3D4X214-F1
#
_cell.length_a   1.000
_cell.length_b   1.000
_cell.length_c   1.000
_cell.angle_alpha   90.00
_cell.angle_beta   90.00
_cell.angle_gamma   90.00
#
_symmetry.space_group_name_H-M   'P 1'
#
loop_
_entity.id
_entity.type
_entity.pdbx_description
1 polymer ?
#
loop_
_entity_poly.entity_id
_entity_poly.type
_entity_poly.pdbx_seq_one_letter_code
_entity_poly.pdbx_strand_id
1 'polypeptide(L)'
;MGTGEEPFVANETSLCVATRPDTEGDVRLTVLEGEESVGLGHEVFAGELTLPSGVMAVGTSIAAQVEEVDVSPAPAVQVRVFIEPQVSPSIVNVLLDQGS
;
A
#
# COMPACT_ATOMS: atom_id res chain seq x y z
N MET A 1 -8.26 12.92 12.76
CA MET A 1 -8.41 11.86 13.77
C MET A 1 -9.26 10.78 13.13
N GLY A 2 -8.70 9.58 12.93
CA GLY A 2 -9.44 8.43 12.41
C GLY A 2 -10.17 7.72 13.55
N THR A 3 -11.33 7.17 13.22
CA THR A 3 -12.21 6.35 14.07
C THR A 3 -11.66 4.94 14.33
N GLY A 4 -10.64 4.49 13.56
CA GLY A 4 -10.09 3.14 13.63
C GLY A 4 -10.86 2.12 12.79
N GLU A 5 -11.93 2.56 12.13
CA GLU A 5 -12.70 1.77 11.15
C GLU A 5 -12.31 2.10 9.70
N GLU A 6 -11.37 3.02 9.50
CA GLU A 6 -10.91 3.39 8.17
C GLU A 6 -10.14 2.24 7.51
N PRO A 7 -10.34 1.99 6.21
CA PRO A 7 -9.58 0.97 5.47
C PRO A 7 -8.08 1.32 5.37
N PHE A 8 -7.72 2.58 5.58
CA PHE A 8 -6.33 3.04 5.62
C PHE A 8 -6.15 4.32 6.45
N VAL A 9 -4.91 4.60 6.83
CA VAL A 9 -4.46 5.88 7.37
C VAL A 9 -3.19 6.28 6.61
N ALA A 10 -3.16 7.49 6.08
CA ALA A 10 -2.01 8.01 5.33
C ALA A 10 -1.52 9.36 5.87
N ASN A 11 -0.24 9.60 5.68
CA ASN A 11 0.40 10.91 5.74
C ASN A 11 1.31 11.07 4.51
N GLU A 12 2.11 12.15 4.47
CA GLU A 12 2.97 12.48 3.33
C GLU A 12 4.03 11.42 3.01
N THR A 13 4.44 10.60 3.97
CA THR A 13 5.58 9.67 3.84
C THR A 13 5.21 8.21 4.10
N SER A 14 3.97 7.93 4.49
CA SER A 14 3.58 6.61 4.99
C SER A 14 2.09 6.35 4.79
N LEU A 15 1.77 5.09 4.52
CA LEU A 15 0.41 4.58 4.38
C LEU A 15 0.28 3.27 5.17
N CYS A 16 -0.72 3.20 6.05
CA CYS A 16 -1.10 2.00 6.77
C CYS A 16 -2.45 1.52 6.26
N VAL A 17 -2.56 0.24 5.90
CA VAL A 17 -3.80 -0.38 5.39
C VAL A 17 -4.34 -1.37 6.41
N ALA A 18 -5.62 -1.27 6.74
CA ALA A 18 -6.28 -2.23 7.62
C ALA A 18 -6.55 -3.55 6.85
N THR A 19 -6.17 -4.67 7.44
CA THR A 19 -6.30 -6.00 6.84
C THR A 19 -6.96 -6.97 7.82
N ARG A 20 -7.23 -8.21 7.38
CA ARG A 20 -7.72 -9.26 8.27
C ARG A 20 -6.76 -9.49 9.45
N PRO A 21 -7.27 -9.89 10.64
CA PRO A 21 -6.42 -10.19 11.77
C PRO A 21 -5.53 -11.42 11.49
N ASP A 22 -4.35 -11.47 12.11
CA ASP A 22 -3.38 -12.55 11.94
C ASP A 22 -3.96 -13.95 12.27
N THR A 23 -5.02 -14.01 13.08
CA THR A 23 -5.74 -15.24 13.43
C THR A 23 -6.57 -15.82 12.28
N GLU A 24 -6.82 -15.06 11.22
CA GLU A 24 -7.64 -15.45 10.06
C GLU A 24 -6.80 -15.87 8.83
N GLY A 25 -5.46 -15.83 8.96
CA GLY A 25 -4.50 -16.31 7.97
C GLY A 25 -3.71 -15.21 7.25
N ASP A 26 -2.88 -15.61 6.29
CA ASP A 26 -1.88 -14.73 5.65
C ASP A 26 -2.47 -13.61 4.79
N VAL A 27 -1.86 -12.42 4.85
CA VAL A 27 -2.16 -11.32 3.92
C VAL A 27 -1.13 -11.33 2.80
N ARG A 28 -1.60 -11.33 1.55
CA ARG A 28 -0.74 -11.15 0.38
C ARG A 28 -0.64 -9.68 0.02
N LEU A 29 0.57 -9.14 0.06
CA LEU A 29 0.88 -7.83 -0.49
C LEU A 29 1.60 -7.97 -1.82
N THR A 30 1.18 -7.21 -2.84
CA THR A 30 1.86 -7.13 -4.13
C THR A 30 2.15 -5.67 -4.45
N VAL A 31 3.40 -5.35 -4.79
CA VAL A 31 3.77 -4.04 -5.36
C VAL A 31 3.90 -4.19 -6.86
N LEU A 32 3.24 -3.31 -7.61
CA LEU A 32 3.13 -3.31 -9.06
C LEU A 32 3.61 -1.95 -9.59
N GLU A 33 4.18 -1.94 -10.79
CA GLU A 33 4.59 -0.73 -11.49
C GLU A 33 3.77 -0.55 -12.77
N GLY A 34 3.37 0.69 -13.06
CA GLY A 34 2.68 1.08 -14.30
C GLY A 34 1.29 1.67 -14.07
N GLU A 35 0.50 1.73 -15.14
CA GLU A 35 -0.79 2.43 -15.14
C GLU A 35 -2.02 1.51 -15.03
N GLU A 36 -1.83 0.19 -15.22
CA GLU A 36 -2.95 -0.75 -15.30
C GLU A 36 -3.50 -1.11 -13.92
N SER A 37 -4.75 -0.72 -13.66
CA SER A 37 -5.47 -1.03 -12.41
C SER A 37 -6.61 -2.04 -12.57
N VAL A 38 -6.75 -2.68 -13.74
CA VAL A 38 -7.86 -3.59 -14.00
C VAL A 38 -7.68 -4.88 -13.20
N GLY A 39 -8.68 -5.24 -12.40
CA GLY A 39 -8.67 -6.49 -11.62
C GLY A 39 -7.83 -6.46 -10.34
N LEU A 40 -7.40 -5.29 -9.87
CA LEU A 40 -6.60 -5.17 -8.63
C LEU A 40 -7.43 -5.18 -7.33
N GLY A 41 -8.76 -5.15 -7.43
CA GLY A 41 -9.68 -5.11 -6.29
C GLY A 41 -10.33 -3.73 -6.10
N HIS A 42 -10.72 -3.43 -4.86
CA HIS A 42 -11.36 -2.16 -4.50
C HIS A 42 -10.32 -1.10 -4.17
N GLU A 43 -10.29 0.00 -4.93
CA GLU A 43 -9.41 1.14 -4.63
C GLU A 43 -9.82 1.80 -3.32
N VAL A 44 -8.88 1.91 -2.39
CA VAL A 44 -9.07 2.57 -1.09
C VAL A 44 -8.23 3.82 -0.95
N PHE A 45 -7.12 3.93 -1.67
CA PHE A 45 -6.24 5.09 -1.63
C PHE A 45 -5.74 5.43 -3.02
N ALA A 46 -5.67 6.73 -3.32
CA ALA A 46 -4.98 7.31 -4.47
C ALA A 46 -4.35 8.63 -4.02
N GLY A 47 -3.03 8.73 -4.12
CA GLY A 47 -2.32 9.92 -3.68
C GLY A 47 -0.81 9.80 -3.86
N GLU A 48 -0.09 10.81 -3.41
CA GLU A 48 1.37 10.87 -3.53
C GLU A 48 2.05 10.52 -2.20
N LEU A 49 3.15 9.76 -2.25
CA LEU A 49 4.05 9.56 -1.13
C LEU A 49 5.41 10.19 -1.44
N THR A 50 5.92 11.01 -0.52
CA THR A 50 7.26 11.58 -0.57
C THR A 50 8.26 10.59 0.01
N LEU A 51 9.19 10.12 -0.82
CA LEU A 51 10.22 9.13 -0.49
C LEU A 51 11.61 9.69 -0.86
N PRO A 52 12.21 10.54 -0.01
CA PRO A 52 13.47 11.24 -0.33
C PRO A 52 14.66 10.31 -0.57
N SER A 53 14.62 9.10 -0.01
CA SER A 53 15.62 8.05 -0.23
C SER A 53 15.47 7.34 -1.57
N GLY A 54 14.33 7.48 -2.25
CA GLY A 54 13.96 6.65 -3.39
C GLY A 54 13.71 5.18 -3.02
N VAL A 55 13.53 4.86 -1.74
CA VAL A 55 13.26 3.49 -1.26
C VAL A 55 11.94 3.47 -0.50
N MET A 56 11.03 2.61 -0.94
CA MET A 56 9.78 2.32 -0.25
C MET A 56 9.93 1.06 0.60
N ALA A 57 9.66 1.16 1.88
CA ALA A 57 9.62 0.01 2.79
C ALA A 57 8.17 -0.49 2.92
N VAL A 58 7.95 -1.78 2.69
CA VAL A 58 6.61 -2.38 2.67
C VAL A 58 6.59 -3.65 3.52
N GLY A 59 5.60 -3.78 4.39
CA GLY A 59 5.43 -4.99 5.17
C GLY A 59 4.56 -4.79 6.42
N THR A 60 4.76 -5.68 7.40
CA THR A 60 4.02 -5.67 8.66
C THR A 60 4.91 -5.21 9.81
N SER A 61 4.46 -4.17 10.50
CA SER A 61 5.15 -3.63 11.68
C SER A 61 5.10 -4.59 12.87
N ILE A 62 4.07 -5.42 12.98
CA ILE A 62 3.86 -6.35 14.09
C ILE A 62 4.88 -7.49 14.06
N ALA A 63 5.12 -8.06 12.87
CA ALA A 63 6.08 -9.14 12.70
C ALA A 63 7.51 -8.67 12.35
N ALA A 64 7.72 -7.35 12.26
CA ALA A 64 8.97 -6.73 11.79
C ALA A 64 9.47 -7.30 10.45
N GLN A 65 8.54 -7.72 9.59
CA GLN A 65 8.83 -8.18 8.24
C GLN A 65 8.64 -7.00 7.29
N VAL A 66 9.73 -6.60 6.65
CA VAL A 66 9.78 -5.45 5.75
C VAL A 66 10.59 -5.85 4.53
N GLU A 67 10.04 -5.57 3.36
CA GLU A 67 10.72 -5.63 2.07
C GLU A 67 10.95 -4.21 1.58
N GLU A 68 12.08 -3.97 0.92
CA GLU A 68 12.42 -2.68 0.34
C GLU A 68 12.22 -2.73 -1.19
N VAL A 69 11.57 -1.71 -1.72
CA VAL A 69 11.34 -1.52 -3.16
C VAL A 69 12.03 -0.24 -3.58
N ASP A 70 12.91 -0.33 -4.58
CA ASP A 70 13.54 0.82 -5.20
C ASP A 70 12.50 1.53 -6.09
N VAL A 71 12.25 2.80 -5.78
CA VAL A 71 11.33 3.68 -6.51
C VAL A 71 12.04 4.92 -7.04
N SER A 72 13.38 4.92 -7.02
CA SER A 72 14.19 5.99 -7.59
C SER A 72 13.98 6.10 -9.11
N PRO A 73 14.15 7.30 -9.70
CA PRO A 73 14.71 8.52 -9.12
C PRO A 73 13.68 9.45 -8.45
N ALA A 74 12.40 9.05 -8.35
CA ALA A 74 11.34 9.96 -7.98
C ALA A 74 11.33 10.23 -6.46
N PRO A 75 11.53 11.49 -6.01
CA PRO A 75 11.42 11.85 -4.59
C PRO A 75 9.97 11.82 -4.10
N ALA A 76 9.02 11.75 -5.03
CA ALA A 76 7.60 11.60 -4.78
C ALA A 76 7.01 10.62 -5.82
N VAL A 77 6.24 9.64 -5.35
CA VAL A 77 5.65 8.59 -6.19
C VAL A 77 4.13 8.61 -6.06
N GLN A 78 3.44 8.48 -7.18
CA GLN A 78 1.99 8.32 -7.18
C GLN A 78 1.67 6.87 -6.79
N VAL A 79 0.86 6.70 -5.75
CA VAL A 79 0.51 5.42 -5.17
C VAL A 79 -1.00 5.26 -5.19
N ARG A 80 -1.43 4.12 -5.71
CA ARG A 80 -2.81 3.66 -5.62
C ARG A 80 -2.84 2.33 -4.88
N VAL A 81 -3.77 2.17 -3.94
CA VAL A 81 -3.90 0.94 -3.16
C VAL A 81 -5.28 0.33 -3.35
N PHE A 82 -5.27 -0.97 -3.60
CA PHE A 82 -6.45 -1.78 -3.84
C PHE A 82 -6.47 -2.94 -2.84
N ILE A 83 -7.67 -3.30 -2.39
CA ILE A 83 -7.89 -4.39 -1.43
C ILE A 83 -8.91 -5.41 -1.93
N GLU A 84 -8.72 -6.67 -1.54
CA GLU A 84 -9.70 -7.74 -1.77
C GLU A 84 -9.66 -8.81 -0.65
N PRO A 85 -10.82 -9.25 -0.11
CA PRO A 85 -12.13 -8.62 -0.23
C PRO A 85 -12.21 -7.23 0.45
N GLN A 86 -13.26 -6.47 0.20
CA GLN A 86 -13.44 -5.13 0.80
C GLN A 86 -13.58 -5.16 2.34
N VAL A 87 -14.11 -6.26 2.89
CA VAL A 87 -14.28 -6.47 4.34
C VAL A 87 -13.35 -7.61 4.76
N SER A 88 -12.50 -7.36 5.75
CA SER A 88 -11.40 -8.26 6.16
C SER A 88 -10.44 -8.61 4.99
N PRO A 89 -9.71 -7.61 4.45
CA PRO A 89 -8.83 -7.83 3.30
C PRO A 89 -7.75 -8.88 3.55
N SER A 90 -7.56 -9.78 2.59
CA SER A 90 -6.45 -10.74 2.54
C SER A 90 -5.47 -10.46 1.40
N ILE A 91 -5.83 -9.55 0.49
CA ILE A 91 -5.02 -9.13 -0.65
C ILE A 91 -4.91 -7.60 -0.60
N VAL A 92 -3.68 -7.11 -0.71
CA VAL A 92 -3.36 -5.69 -0.85
C VAL A 92 -2.48 -5.53 -2.08
N ASN A 93 -2.96 -4.79 -3.08
CA ASN A 93 -2.18 -4.44 -4.25
C ASN A 93 -1.82 -2.95 -4.18
N VAL A 94 -0.53 -2.65 -4.30
CA VAL A 94 0.01 -1.29 -4.35
C VAL A 94 0.50 -1.04 -5.77
N LEU A 95 -0.14 -0.13 -6.49
CA LEU A 95 0.26 0.29 -7.81
C LEU A 95 1.06 1.59 -7.71
N LEU A 96 2.29 1.53 -8.20
CA LEU A 96 3.19 2.67 -8.32
C LEU A 96 3.10 3.22 -9.74
N ASP A 97 2.63 4.45 -9.84
CA ASP A 97 2.67 5.22 -11.07
C ASP A 97 3.92 6.11 -11.04
N GLN A 98 4.90 5.73 -11.85
CA GLN A 98 6.10 6.52 -12.10
C GLN A 98 5.66 7.64 -13.05
N GLY A 99 5.16 8.74 -12.48
CA GLY A 99 4.76 9.92 -13.24
C GLY A 99 5.80 10.24 -14.32
N SER A 100 5.32 10.41 -15.55
CA SER A 100 6.15 10.55 -16.77
C SER A 100 7.15 11.70 -16.74
#